data_AF-A0A2K5ETI3-F1
#
_entry.id   AF-A0A2K5ETI3-F1
#
_cell.length_a   1.000
_cell.length_b   1.000
_cell.length_c   1.000
_cell.angle_alpha   90.00
_cell.angle_beta   90.00
_cell.angle_gamma   90.00
#
_symmetry.space_group_name_H-M   'P 1'
#
loop_
_entity.id
_entity.type
_entity.pdbx_description
1 polymer ?
#
loop_
_entity_poly.entity_id
_entity_poly.type
_entity_poly.pdbx_seq_one_letter_code
_entity_poly.pdbx_strand_id
1 'polypeptide(L)'
;MASRLLDGAGALRAGSPNGTAMVRVTGLEREVMMAARKELDPHNVLLPKAASGTKEDPNLVPSITNKRIVDNSAVIWFGLHKGKTQQCLSCGTHYKLVPHQLAH
;
A
#
# COMPACT_ATOMS: atom_id res chain seq x y z
N MET A 1 42.26 -19.58 -53.17
CA MET A 1 42.96 -19.71 -51.87
C MET A 1 42.32 -18.74 -50.89
N ALA A 2 41.98 -19.26 -49.69
CA ALA A 2 41.68 -18.60 -48.40
C ALA A 2 41.09 -17.16 -48.42
N SER A 3 39.81 -16.96 -48.06
CA SER A 3 39.29 -16.88 -46.68
C SER A 3 40.02 -15.84 -45.81
N ARG A 4 39.31 -14.77 -45.42
CA ARG A 4 39.25 -14.26 -44.03
C ARG A 4 38.32 -13.04 -43.87
N LEU A 5 37.31 -13.27 -43.03
CA LEU A 5 36.74 -12.40 -41.98
C LEU A 5 36.00 -11.12 -42.41
N LEU A 6 34.67 -11.24 -42.37
CA LEU A 6 33.74 -10.17 -42.07
C LEU A 6 33.96 -9.74 -40.60
N ASP A 7 34.66 -8.64 -40.38
CA ASP A 7 34.61 -7.97 -39.08
C ASP A 7 33.26 -7.27 -38.93
N GLY A 8 32.39 -7.90 -38.14
CA GLY A 8 31.09 -7.38 -37.80
C GLY A 8 31.21 -6.05 -37.05
N ALA A 9 30.61 -5.01 -37.64
CA ALA A 9 30.27 -3.79 -36.92
C ALA A 9 29.20 -4.12 -35.87
N GLY A 10 29.64 -4.61 -34.70
CA GLY A 10 28.83 -4.69 -33.51
C GLY A 10 28.48 -3.28 -33.08
N ALA A 11 27.27 -2.83 -33.39
CA ALA A 11 26.70 -1.63 -32.82
C ALA A 11 26.71 -1.76 -31.29
N LEU A 12 27.67 -1.10 -30.65
CA LEU A 12 27.66 -0.87 -29.21
C LEU A 12 26.36 -0.13 -28.89
N ARG A 13 25.40 -0.84 -28.29
CA ARG A 13 24.29 -0.20 -27.61
C ARG A 13 24.90 0.75 -26.59
N ALA A 14 24.69 2.04 -26.79
CA ALA A 14 25.08 3.08 -25.86
C ALA A 14 24.33 2.88 -24.53
N GLY A 15 24.87 2.03 -23.65
CA GLY A 15 24.66 2.09 -22.22
C GLY A 15 25.72 3.01 -21.64
N SER A 16 25.32 4.22 -21.24
CA SER A 16 26.18 5.20 -20.57
C SER A 16 26.79 4.62 -19.29
N PRO A 17 28.04 4.96 -18.89
CA PRO A 17 28.71 4.39 -17.72
C PRO A 17 28.20 4.91 -16.37
N ASN A 18 27.23 5.82 -16.35
CA ASN A 18 26.49 6.18 -15.13
C ASN A 18 25.25 5.29 -15.00
N GLY A 19 25.49 3.99 -14.84
CA GLY A 19 24.46 2.97 -14.77
C GLY A 19 23.74 2.94 -13.43
N THR A 20 22.86 3.91 -13.16
CA THR A 20 21.70 3.59 -12.31
C THR A 20 20.84 2.65 -13.12
N ALA A 21 20.98 1.35 -12.87
CA ALA A 21 20.03 0.37 -13.39
C ALA A 21 18.63 0.84 -12.98
N MET A 22 17.85 1.34 -13.95
CA MET A 22 16.47 1.74 -13.68
C MET A 22 15.75 0.48 -13.21
N VAL A 23 15.50 0.39 -11.90
CA VAL A 23 14.85 -0.75 -11.29
C VAL A 23 13.49 -0.91 -11.97
N ARG A 24 13.30 -2.02 -12.69
CA ARG A 24 12.02 -2.35 -13.32
C ARG A 24 11.13 -2.91 -12.24
N VAL A 25 10.09 -2.16 -11.87
CA VAL A 25 9.09 -2.54 -10.87
C VAL A 25 7.74 -2.72 -11.59
N THR A 26 7.05 -3.86 -11.38
CA THR A 26 5.82 -4.26 -12.09
C THR A 26 4.77 -4.91 -11.18
N GLY A 27 3.48 -4.85 -11.51
CA GLY A 27 2.43 -5.43 -10.66
C GLY A 27 2.31 -4.74 -9.29
N LEU A 28 2.02 -5.49 -8.23
CA LEU A 28 1.75 -4.96 -6.89
C LEU A 28 2.91 -4.12 -6.31
N GLU A 29 4.16 -4.51 -6.57
CA GLU A 29 5.33 -3.72 -6.15
C GLU A 29 5.33 -2.32 -6.80
N ARG A 30 4.84 -2.20 -8.03
CA ARG A 30 4.71 -0.91 -8.73
C ARG A 30 3.56 -0.10 -8.14
N GLU A 31 2.43 -0.74 -7.87
CA GLU A 31 1.26 -0.10 -7.25
C GLU A 31 1.61 0.47 -5.87
N VAL A 32 2.22 -0.34 -5.00
CA VAL A 32 2.69 0.08 -3.66
C VAL A 32 3.70 1.23 -3.78
N MET A 33 4.70 1.11 -4.68
CA MET A 33 5.69 2.17 -4.89
C MET A 33 5.04 3.48 -5.36
N MET A 34 4.09 3.41 -6.29
CA MET A 34 3.41 4.60 -6.82
C MET A 34 2.43 5.21 -5.80
N ALA A 35 1.79 4.40 -4.97
CA ALA A 35 0.96 4.87 -3.87
C ALA A 35 1.79 5.57 -2.79
N ALA A 36 2.94 4.99 -2.42
CA ALA A 36 3.86 5.58 -1.46
C ALA A 36 4.38 6.96 -1.92
N ARG A 37 4.68 7.14 -3.21
CA ARG A 37 5.04 8.45 -3.79
C ARG A 37 3.94 9.50 -3.68
N LYS A 38 2.68 9.08 -3.54
CA LYS A 38 1.52 9.94 -3.34
C LYS A 38 1.10 10.03 -1.86
N GLU A 39 1.91 9.48 -0.94
CA GLU A 39 1.61 9.40 0.49
C GLU A 39 0.28 8.64 0.79
N LEU A 40 -0.07 7.70 -0.08
CA LEU A 40 -1.22 6.81 0.08
C LEU A 40 -0.77 5.43 0.54
N ASP A 41 -1.59 4.78 1.37
CA ASP A 41 -1.35 3.41 1.83
C ASP A 41 -2.57 2.50 1.61
N PRO A 42 -2.89 2.17 0.34
CA PRO A 42 -4.02 1.31 0.02
C PRO A 42 -3.81 -0.14 0.49
N HIS A 43 -2.56 -0.57 0.65
CA HIS A 43 -2.20 -1.95 1.01
C HIS A 43 -1.84 -2.14 2.48
N ASN A 44 -2.09 -1.13 3.34
CA ASN A 44 -1.86 -1.19 4.80
C ASN A 44 -0.41 -1.57 5.18
N VAL A 45 0.58 -1.02 4.46
CA VAL A 45 2.01 -1.21 4.76
C VAL A 45 2.41 -0.42 6.00
N LEU A 46 1.76 0.72 6.26
CA LEU A 46 2.04 1.60 7.37
C LEU A 46 1.08 1.35 8.54
N LEU A 47 1.51 1.71 9.74
CA LEU A 47 0.64 1.72 10.91
C LEU A 47 -0.47 2.76 10.72
N PRO A 48 -1.74 2.40 11.02
CA PRO A 48 -2.85 3.34 10.98
C PRO A 48 -2.60 4.55 11.88
N LYS A 49 -2.95 5.75 11.39
CA LYS A 49 -2.95 6.95 12.22
C LYS A 49 -4.11 6.90 13.21
N ALA A 50 -3.80 7.07 14.49
CA ALA A 50 -4.81 7.14 15.55
C ALA A 50 -5.52 8.50 15.56
N ALA A 51 -6.83 8.48 15.77
CA ALA A 51 -7.65 9.64 16.14
C ALA A 51 -7.81 9.71 17.67
N SER A 52 -8.53 10.72 18.18
CA SER A 52 -8.81 10.81 19.63
C SER A 52 -9.62 9.61 20.15
N GLY A 53 -10.39 8.95 19.27
CA GLY A 53 -11.21 7.80 19.64
C GLY A 53 -12.49 8.16 20.41
N THR A 54 -12.87 9.44 20.40
CA THR A 54 -14.15 9.92 20.93
C THR A 54 -15.27 9.65 19.94
N LYS A 55 -16.52 9.87 20.35
CA LYS A 55 -17.68 9.67 19.48
C LYS A 55 -17.69 10.69 18.33
N GLU A 56 -17.23 11.89 18.62
CA GLU A 56 -17.11 13.03 17.72
C GLU A 56 -15.88 12.89 16.80
N ASP A 57 -14.77 12.33 17.32
CA ASP A 57 -13.55 12.04 16.57
C ASP A 57 -13.15 10.54 16.68
N PRO A 58 -13.89 9.63 16.00
CA PRO A 58 -13.63 8.20 16.06
C PRO A 58 -12.45 7.81 15.17
N ASN A 59 -11.81 6.67 15.48
CA ASN A 59 -10.82 6.08 14.58
C ASN A 59 -11.49 5.64 13.26
N LEU A 60 -10.99 6.17 12.14
CA LEU A 60 -11.48 5.82 10.80
C LEU A 60 -10.79 4.55 10.32
N VAL A 61 -11.58 3.53 9.99
CA VAL A 61 -11.07 2.23 9.55
C VAL A 61 -11.49 1.98 8.10
N PRO A 62 -10.56 2.11 7.13
CA PRO A 62 -10.85 1.84 5.72
C PRO A 62 -11.15 0.35 5.48
N SER A 63 -12.17 0.04 4.68
CA SER A 63 -12.45 -1.34 4.24
C SER A 63 -13.04 -1.39 2.84
N ILE A 64 -12.60 -2.39 2.07
CA ILE A 64 -13.18 -2.76 0.77
C ILE A 64 -14.47 -3.58 0.91
N THR A 65 -14.81 -4.03 2.12
CA THR A 65 -16.04 -4.78 2.41
C THR A 65 -16.87 -4.12 3.51
N ASN A 66 -18.02 -4.70 3.85
CA ASN A 66 -18.91 -4.20 4.89
C ASN A 66 -18.45 -4.51 6.33
N LYS A 67 -17.33 -5.21 6.52
CA LYS A 67 -16.75 -5.49 7.85
C LYS A 67 -15.22 -5.58 7.84
N ARG A 68 -14.55 -5.25 8.95
CA ARG A 68 -13.10 -5.41 9.14
C ARG A 68 -12.80 -5.82 10.58
N ILE A 69 -11.74 -6.62 10.75
CA ILE A 69 -11.17 -6.98 12.05
C ILE A 69 -10.26 -5.83 12.51
N VAL A 70 -10.40 -5.38 13.74
CA VAL A 70 -9.61 -4.28 14.34
C VAL A 70 -8.77 -4.84 15.50
N ASP A 71 -7.50 -4.47 15.55
CA ASP A 71 -6.55 -4.81 16.62
C ASP A 71 -6.34 -3.60 17.55
N ASN A 72 -6.05 -3.83 18.84
CA ASN A 72 -5.82 -2.77 19.84
C ASN A 72 -4.61 -3.08 20.74
N SER A 73 -4.20 -2.11 21.57
CA SER A 73 -2.98 -2.18 22.41
C SER A 73 -2.97 -3.28 23.49
N ALA A 74 -4.10 -3.96 23.72
CA ALA A 74 -4.23 -5.18 24.50
C ALA A 74 -5.13 -6.18 23.75
N VAL A 75 -4.80 -6.41 22.47
CA VAL A 75 -5.49 -7.21 21.46
C VAL A 75 -6.92 -7.65 21.81
N ILE A 76 -7.90 -6.79 21.51
CA ILE A 76 -9.34 -7.08 21.65
C ILE A 76 -9.97 -7.08 20.28
N TRP A 77 -10.24 -8.28 19.79
CA TRP A 77 -10.84 -8.49 18.48
C TRP A 77 -12.36 -8.33 18.53
N PHE A 78 -12.91 -7.46 17.69
CA PHE A 78 -14.34 -7.41 17.44
C PHE A 78 -14.63 -7.06 15.99
N GLY A 79 -15.81 -7.46 15.51
CA GLY A 79 -16.27 -7.11 14.17
C GLY A 79 -16.71 -5.65 14.10
N LEU A 80 -16.05 -4.86 13.26
CA LEU A 80 -16.48 -3.50 12.91
C LEU A 80 -17.32 -3.55 11.63
N HIS A 81 -18.57 -3.10 11.69
CA HIS A 81 -19.58 -3.15 10.64
C HIS A 81 -19.81 -1.78 10.00
N LYS A 82 -20.22 -1.79 8.72
CA LYS A 82 -20.67 -0.58 8.01
C LYS A 82 -21.88 0.05 8.70
N GLY A 83 -21.86 1.39 8.82
CA GLY A 83 -23.00 2.17 9.30
C GLY A 83 -22.60 3.14 10.41
N LYS A 84 -23.24 2.98 11.58
CA LYS A 84 -23.01 3.83 12.76
C LYS A 84 -21.64 3.54 13.38
N THR A 85 -21.07 4.54 14.04
CA THR A 85 -19.87 4.38 14.89
C THR A 85 -20.12 3.32 15.95
N GLN A 86 -19.15 2.43 16.16
CA GLN A 86 -19.18 1.39 17.19
C GLN A 86 -18.10 1.65 18.24
N GLN A 87 -18.33 1.18 19.46
CA GLN A 87 -17.45 1.40 20.61
C GLN A 87 -16.82 0.09 21.07
N CYS A 88 -15.53 0.11 21.38
CA CYS A 88 -14.85 -1.03 22.00
C CYS A 88 -15.37 -1.25 23.42
N LEU A 89 -15.83 -2.48 23.73
CA LEU A 89 -16.42 -2.81 25.02
C LEU A 89 -15.44 -2.84 26.20
N SER A 90 -14.13 -2.81 25.93
CA SER A 90 -13.12 -2.85 27.00
C SER A 90 -12.51 -1.49 27.31
N CYS A 91 -12.24 -0.65 26.31
CA CYS A 91 -11.58 0.65 26.51
C CYS A 91 -12.46 1.86 26.16
N GLY A 92 -13.65 1.65 25.60
CA GLY A 92 -14.56 2.74 25.25
C GLY A 92 -14.16 3.55 24.00
N THR A 93 -13.07 3.21 23.32
CA THR A 93 -12.65 3.87 22.07
C THR A 93 -13.66 3.63 20.95
N HIS A 94 -13.97 4.69 20.19
CA HIS A 94 -14.90 4.65 19.07
C HIS A 94 -14.19 4.43 17.73
N TYR A 95 -14.85 3.65 16.87
CA TYR A 95 -14.38 3.28 15.53
C TYR A 95 -15.52 3.44 14.52
N LYS A 96 -15.21 3.93 13.32
CA LYS A 96 -16.17 4.06 12.22
C LYS A 96 -15.61 3.45 10.94
N LEU A 97 -16.35 2.51 10.36
CA LEU A 97 -16.00 1.90 9.09
C LEU A 97 -16.25 2.89 7.95
N VAL A 98 -15.22 3.18 7.15
CA VAL A 98 -15.32 4.05 5.97
C VAL A 98 -15.07 3.23 4.69
N PRO A 99 -15.86 3.45 3.62
CA PRO A 99 -15.60 2.79 2.34
C PRO A 99 -14.20 3.12 1.83
N HIS A 100 -13.49 2.10 1.37
CA HIS A 100 -12.21 2.25 0.68
C HIS A 100 -12.29 1.66 -0.72
N GLN A 101 -11.77 2.37 -1.70
CA GLN A 101 -11.62 1.89 -3.07
C GLN A 101 -10.14 1.65 -3.34
N LEU A 102 -9.82 0.45 -3.82
CA LEU A 102 -8.51 0.14 -4.39
C LEU A 102 -8.60 0.39 -5.89
N ALA A 103 -7.72 1.24 -6.42
CA ALA A 103 -7.55 1.37 -7.87
C ALA A 103 -6.77 0.16 -8.37
N HIS A 104 -7.30 -0.52 -9.39
CA HIS A 104 -6.59 -1.56 -10.14
C HIS A 104 -5.81 -0.94 -11.30
#